data_AF-A0A7C3JST9-F1
#
_entry.id   AF-A0A7C3JST9-F1
#
_cell.length_a   1.000
_cell.length_b   1.000
_cell.length_c   1.000
_cell.angle_alpha   90.00
_cell.angle_beta   90.00
_cell.angle_gamma   90.00
#
_symmetry.space_group_name_H-M   'P 1'
#
loop_
_entity.id
_entity.type
_entity.pdbx_description
1 polymer ?
#
loop_
_entity_poly.entity_id
_entity_poly.type
_entity_poly.pdbx_seq_one_letter_code
_entity_poly.pdbx_strand_id
1 'polypeptide(L)' 'MPKGRRGREAEVEELYNAVVHDRPVFHDGRWGAATLEVCLAMLESATKRNEIFLSHQVPSPE' A
#
# COMPACT_ATOMS: atom_id res chain seq x y z
N MET A 1 5.50 -15.13 3.54
CA MET A 1 4.79 -15.47 2.27
C MET A 1 5.21 -16.85 1.74
N PRO A 2 4.30 -17.78 1.37
CA PRO A 2 4.66 -19.01 0.65
C PRO A 2 5.34 -18.66 -0.68
N LYS A 3 6.02 -19.60 -1.36
CA LYS A 3 6.62 -19.41 -2.70
C LYS A 3 5.52 -19.20 -3.76
N GLY A 4 4.79 -18.10 -3.67
CA GLY A 4 3.78 -17.64 -4.62
C GLY A 4 4.42 -16.80 -5.72
N ARG A 5 3.61 -16.60 -6.76
CA ARG A 5 3.89 -15.70 -7.88
C ARG A 5 4.36 -14.33 -7.37
N ARG A 6 5.19 -13.63 -8.14
CA ARG A 6 5.79 -12.33 -7.74
C ARG A 6 5.55 -11.27 -8.80
N GLY A 7 5.55 -10.01 -8.37
CA GLY A 7 5.34 -8.87 -9.25
C GLY A 7 3.97 -8.91 -9.92
N ARG A 8 3.89 -8.46 -11.17
CA ARG A 8 2.62 -8.26 -11.90
C ARG A 8 1.67 -9.46 -11.88
N GLU A 9 2.21 -10.68 -11.93
CA GLU A 9 1.38 -11.89 -11.90
C GLU A 9 0.64 -12.03 -10.56
N ALA A 10 1.31 -11.72 -9.44
CA ALA A 10 0.70 -11.75 -8.11
C ALA A 10 -0.38 -10.68 -7.95
N GLU A 11 -0.13 -9.48 -8.47
CA GLU A 11 -1.09 -8.37 -8.41
C GLU A 11 -2.40 -8.71 -9.14
N VAL A 12 -2.28 -9.29 -10.34
CA VAL A 12 -3.46 -9.67 -11.14
C VAL A 12 -4.21 -10.84 -10.50
N GLU A 13 -3.48 -11.79 -9.90
CA GLU A 13 -4.09 -12.89 -9.16
C GLU A 13 -4.82 -12.43 -7.90
N GLU A 14 -4.25 -11.49 -7.14
CA GLU A 14 -4.92 -10.87 -5.98
C GLU A 14 -6.21 -10.16 -6.42
N LEU A 15 -6.14 -9.34 -7.48
CA LEU A 15 -7.31 -8.67 -8.04
C LEU A 15 -8.41 -9.65 -8.46
N TYR A 16 -8.04 -10.71 -9.18
CA TYR A 16 -8.99 -11.74 -9.61
C TYR A 16 -9.66 -12.42 -8.41
N ASN A 17 -8.88 -12.80 -7.40
CA ASN A 17 -9.41 -13.44 -6.19
C ASN A 17 -10.32 -12.50 -5.38
N ALA A 18 -10.01 -11.21 -5.32
CA ALA A 18 -10.86 -10.23 -4.66
C ALA A 18 -12.22 -10.12 -5.35
N VAL A 19 -12.22 -9.96 -6.68
CA VAL A 19 -13.44 -9.72 -7.46
C VAL A 19 -14.30 -10.96 -7.62
N VAL A 20 -13.68 -12.10 -7.94
CA VAL A 20 -14.40 -13.33 -8.30
C VAL A 20 -14.70 -14.19 -7.07
N HIS A 21 -13.85 -14.13 -6.05
CA HIS A 21 -13.91 -15.02 -4.90
C HIS A 21 -14.13 -14.32 -3.56
N ASP A 22 -14.40 -13.00 -3.56
CA ASP A 22 -14.63 -12.18 -2.35
C ASP A 22 -13.54 -12.37 -1.29
N ARG A 23 -12.29 -12.50 -1.75
CA ARG A 23 -11.13 -12.67 -0.87
C ARG A 23 -10.65 -11.31 -0.37
N PRO A 24 -10.19 -11.22 0.89
CA PRO A 24 -9.57 -10.01 1.38
C PRO A 24 -8.30 -9.70 0.58
N VAL A 25 -8.09 -8.41 0.31
CA VAL A 25 -6.88 -7.90 -0.36
C VAL A 25 -5.94 -7.29 0.65
N PHE A 26 -4.64 -7.45 0.41
CA PHE A 26 -3.64 -6.72 1.17
C PHE A 26 -3.51 -5.28 0.68
N HIS A 27 -3.45 -5.08 -0.64
CA HIS A 27 -3.34 -3.75 -1.26
C HIS A 27 -4.70 -3.04 -1.29
N ASP A 28 -5.29 -2.83 -0.11
CA ASP A 28 -6.57 -2.16 0.06
C ASP A 28 -6.45 -0.63 -0.06
N GLY A 29 -7.60 0.05 -0.01
CA GLY A 29 -7.64 1.52 -0.11
C GLY A 29 -6.90 2.24 1.03
N ARG A 30 -6.84 1.63 2.23
CA ARG A 30 -6.14 2.23 3.38
C ARG A 30 -4.62 2.11 3.21
N TRP A 31 -4.14 0.97 2.71
CA TRP A 31 -2.75 0.78 2.35
C TRP A 31 -2.33 1.74 1.22
N GLY A 32 -3.17 1.92 0.21
CA GLY A 32 -2.96 2.92 -0.85
C GLY A 32 -2.89 4.36 -0.31
N ALA A 33 -3.78 4.72 0.62
CA ALA A 33 -3.78 6.03 1.26
C ALA A 33 -2.54 6.26 2.13
N ALA A 34 -2.10 5.26 2.90
CA ALA A 34 -0.86 5.30 3.67
C ALA A 34 0.37 5.51 2.77
N THR A 35 0.41 4.85 1.61
CA THR A 35 1.49 5.04 0.61
C THR A 35 1.47 6.46 0.03
N LEU A 36 0.28 6.98 -0.30
CA LEU A 36 0.13 8.34 -0.81
C LEU A 36 0.54 9.39 0.24
N GLU A 37 0.24 9.16 1.52
CA GLU A 37 0.63 10.04 2.62
C GLU A 37 2.15 10.25 2.68
N VAL A 38 2.93 9.19 2.49
CA VAL A 38 4.41 9.29 2.45
C VAL A 38 4.86 10.21 1.30
N CYS A 39 4.31 10.02 0.10
CA CYS A 39 4.66 10.87 -1.05
C CYS A 39 4.33 12.34 -0.78
N LEU A 40 3.16 12.64 -0.22
CA LEU A 40 2.75 14.01 0.12
C LEU A 40 3.64 14.61 1.21
N ALA A 41 3.96 13.83 2.25
CA ALA A 41 4.86 14.25 3.32
C ALA A 41 6.26 14.57 2.82
N MET A 42 6.78 13.82 1.83
CA MET A 42 8.06 14.13 1.19
C MET A 42 8.03 15.46 0.44
N LEU A 43 6.96 15.74 -0.30
CA LEU A 43 6.79 17.03 -1.00
C LEU A 43 6.69 18.19 -0.01
N GLU A 44 5.95 18.00 1.08
CA GLU A 44 5.81 18.98 2.15
C GLU A 44 7.14 19.22 2.88
N SER A 45 7.85 18.16 3.22
CA SER A 45 9.18 18.22 3.86
C SER A 45 10.19 18.94 2.96
N ALA A 46 10.20 18.68 1.65
CA ALA A 46 11.07 19.35 0.71
C ALA A 46 10.83 20.88 0.69
N THR A 47 9.57 21.29 0.84
CA THR A 47 9.15 22.70 0.88
C THR A 47 9.51 23.36 2.21
N LYS A 48 9.20 22.71 3.33
CA LYS A 48 9.32 23.27 4.69
C LYS A 48 10.70 23.05 5.33
N ARG A 49 11.52 22.15 4.76
CA ARG A 49 12.83 21.74 5.25
C ARG A 49 12.78 21.22 6.69
N ASN A 50 11.72 20.48 7.03
CA ASN A 50 11.51 19.88 8.34
C ASN A 50 10.89 18.48 8.23
N GLU A 51 10.85 17.79 9.37
CA GLU A 51 10.22 16.48 9.49
C GLU A 51 8.68 16.58 9.51
N ILE A 52 8.03 15.65 8.82
CA ILE A 52 6.57 15.52 8.76
C ILE A 52 6.17 14.18 9.37
N PHE A 53 5.40 14.22 10.45
CA PHE A 53 4.89 13.02 11.11
C PHE A 53 3.64 12.51 10.38
N LEU A 54 3.60 11.20 10.13
CA LEU A 54 2.52 10.54 9.40
C LEU A 54 1.43 10.06 10.37
N SER A 55 0.16 10.08 9.93
CA SER A 55 -1.01 9.78 10.76
C SER A 55 -1.91 8.68 10.20
N HIS A 56 -1.79 8.33 8.92
CA HIS A 56 -2.66 7.38 8.23
C HIS A 56 -1.99 6.03 7.94
N GLN A 57 -0.80 5.80 8.49
CA GLN A 57 -0.05 4.56 8.30
C GLN A 57 -0.82 3.35 8.85
N VAL A 58 -0.77 2.25 8.10
CA VAL A 58 -1.39 0.97 8.45
C VAL A 58 -0.35 -0.17 8.47
N PRO A 59 -0.60 -1.29 9.17
CA PRO A 59 0.34 -2.41 9.23
C PRO A 59 0.66 -2.98 7.85
N SER A 60 1.93 -3.31 7.63
CA SER A 60 2.38 -4.17 6.51
C SER A 60 2.43 -5.63 6.98
N PRO A 61 2.11 -6.62 6.12
CA PRO A 61 2.31 -8.03 6.38
C PRO A 61 3.81 -8.32 6.52
N GLU A 62 4.12 -9.33 7.33
CA GLU A 62 5.47 -9.87 7.58
C GLU A 62 6.02 -10.72 6.41
#